data_AF-A0A5S5MEG7-F1
#
_entry.id   AF-A0A5S5MEG7-F1
#
_cell.length_a   1.000
_cell.length_b   1.000
_cell.length_c   1.000
_cell.angle_alpha   90.00
_cell.angle_beta   90.00
_cell.angle_gamma   90.00
#
_symmetry.space_group_name_H-M   'P 1'
#
loop_
_entity.id
_entity.type
_entity.pdbx_description
1 polymer ?
#
loop_
_entity_poly.entity_id
_entity_poly.type
_entity_poly.pdbx_seq_one_letter_code
_entity_poly.pdbx_strand_id
1 'polypeptide(L)'
;MSLPEIPDIPAHCLALFDRLSAYVDGELKGDERRELEDHLQNCPKCRVCLTTLSQSVRICKRVGTRPVPENLSRKLMELASTASQNPGQA
;
A
#
# COMPACT_ATOMS: atom_id res chain seq x y z
N MET A 1 -20.75 -18.21 -13.09
CA MET A 1 -20.14 -18.26 -11.74
C MET A 1 -20.81 -17.19 -10.92
N SER A 2 -21.71 -17.59 -10.03
CA SER A 2 -22.35 -16.64 -9.10
C SER A 2 -21.27 -16.17 -8.13
N LEU A 3 -21.00 -14.86 -8.09
CA LEU A 3 -20.22 -14.32 -6.98
C LEU A 3 -20.97 -14.64 -5.70
N PRO A 4 -20.32 -15.25 -4.69
CA PRO A 4 -20.98 -15.55 -3.44
C PRO A 4 -21.48 -14.25 -2.80
N GLU A 5 -22.71 -14.28 -2.28
CA GLU A 5 -23.28 -13.18 -1.52
C GLU A 5 -22.31 -12.80 -0.40
N ILE A 6 -21.79 -11.57 -0.45
CA ILE A 6 -20.87 -11.06 0.57
C ILE A 6 -21.72 -10.94 1.84
N PRO A 7 -21.44 -11.73 2.89
CA PRO A 7 -22.23 -11.71 4.11
C PRO A 7 -22.19 -10.30 4.72
N ASP A 8 -23.20 -9.95 5.51
CA ASP A 8 -23.35 -8.62 6.15
C ASP A 8 -22.04 -8.18 6.86
N ILE A 9 -21.22 -7.40 6.16
CA ILE A 9 -19.99 -6.80 6.68
C ILE A 9 -20.42 -5.43 7.21
N PRO A 10 -20.27 -5.18 8.53
CA PRO A 10 -20.64 -3.89 9.10
C PRO A 10 -19.96 -2.74 8.33
N ALA A 11 -20.68 -1.65 8.10
CA ALA A 11 -20.15 -0.48 7.37
C ALA A 11 -18.82 0.03 7.94
N HIS A 12 -18.63 -0.11 9.26
CA HIS A 12 -17.37 0.21 9.92
C HIS A 12 -16.21 -0.69 9.49
N CYS A 13 -16.43 -2.00 9.28
CA CYS A 13 -15.40 -2.91 8.75
C CYS A 13 -15.04 -2.57 7.29
N LEU A 14 -16.03 -2.14 6.48
CA LEU A 14 -15.81 -1.72 5.10
C LEU A 14 -14.95 -0.44 5.03
N ALA A 15 -15.30 0.58 5.82
CA ALA A 15 -14.52 1.82 5.89
C ALA A 15 -13.07 1.60 6.35
N LEU A 16 -12.84 0.56 7.17
CA LEU A 16 -11.49 0.18 7.59
C LEU A 16 -10.73 -0.58 6.52
N PHE A 17 -11.41 -1.30 5.63
CA PHE A 17 -10.77 -2.04 4.55
C PHE A 17 -9.96 -1.11 3.63
N ASP A 18 -10.49 0.09 3.36
CA ASP A 18 -9.82 1.14 2.59
C ASP A 18 -8.53 1.63 3.28
N ARG A 19 -8.46 1.53 4.61
CA ARG A 19 -7.34 1.99 5.44
C ARG A 19 -6.29 0.90 5.69
N LEU A 20 -6.61 -0.38 5.47
CA LEU A 20 -5.69 -1.50 5.76
C LEU A 20 -4.40 -1.45 4.93
N SER A 21 -4.46 -1.01 3.67
CA SER A 21 -3.26 -0.89 2.82
C SER A 21 -2.29 0.15 3.37
N ALA A 22 -2.79 1.37 3.66
CA ALA A 22 -2.01 2.43 4.29
C ALA A 22 -1.42 2.01 5.64
N TYR A 23 -2.10 1.12 6.37
CA TYR A 23 -1.59 0.57 7.64
C TYR A 23 -0.42 -0.40 7.40
N VAL A 24 -0.56 -1.31 6.43
CA VAL A 24 0.49 -2.27 6.07
C VAL A 24 1.73 -1.55 5.53
N ASP A 25 1.55 -0.44 4.83
CA ASP A 25 2.64 0.38 4.29
C ASP A 25 3.22 1.37 5.31
N GLY A 26 2.60 1.51 6.49
CA GLY A 26 3.09 2.36 7.58
C GLY A 26 2.77 3.85 7.40
N GLU A 27 1.80 4.18 6.53
CA GLU A 27 1.40 5.54 6.19
C GLU A 27 0.36 6.11 7.18
N LEU A 28 -0.37 5.25 7.89
CA LEU A 28 -1.32 5.64 8.93
C LEU A 28 -0.63 6.11 10.22
N LYS A 29 -1.07 7.26 10.74
CA LYS A 29 -0.47 7.92 11.91
C LYS A 29 -1.55 8.48 12.84
N GLY A 30 -1.14 8.84 14.05
CA GLY A 30 -1.99 9.54 15.02
C GLY A 30 -3.27 8.77 15.36
N ASP A 31 -4.38 9.49 15.36
CA ASP A 31 -5.68 8.96 15.78
C ASP A 31 -6.23 7.92 14.81
N GLU A 32 -6.02 8.09 13.50
CA GLU A 32 -6.49 7.14 12.48
C GLU A 32 -5.87 5.75 12.66
N ARG A 33 -4.59 5.71 13.07
CA ARG A 33 -3.92 4.45 13.38
C ARG A 33 -4.49 3.80 14.64
N ARG A 34 -4.78 4.59 15.69
CA ARG A 34 -5.33 4.09 16.95
C ARG A 34 -6.75 3.53 16.77
N GLU A 35 -7.59 4.23 16.01
CA GLU A 35 -8.95 3.77 15.68
C GLU A 35 -8.92 2.41 14.97
N LEU A 36 -7.99 2.25 14.00
CA LEU A 36 -7.83 0.99 13.31
C LEU A 36 -7.31 -0.12 14.23
N GLU A 37 -6.32 0.18 15.09
CA GLU A 37 -5.79 -0.79 16.06
C GLU A 37 -6.87 -1.25 17.06
N ASP A 38 -7.70 -0.35 17.56
CA ASP A 38 -8.83 -0.66 18.45
C ASP A 38 -9.85 -1.58 17.76
N HIS A 39 -10.20 -1.29 16.51
CA HIS A 39 -11.07 -2.17 15.74
C HIS A 39 -10.44 -3.56 15.53
N LEU A 40 -9.15 -3.61 15.20
CA LEU A 40 -8.43 -4.87 14.99
C LEU A 40 -8.36 -5.70 16.28
N GLN A 41 -8.46 -5.11 17.48
CA GLN A 41 -8.59 -5.87 18.73
C GLN A 41 -9.96 -6.53 18.87
N ASN A 42 -11.02 -5.86 18.40
CA ASN A 42 -12.40 -6.29 18.61
C ASN A 42 -12.99 -7.09 17.43
N CYS A 43 -12.39 -7.02 16.23
CA CYS A 43 -12.95 -7.63 15.02
C CYS A 43 -12.05 -8.75 14.43
N PRO A 44 -12.40 -10.04 14.63
CA PRO A 44 -11.64 -11.16 14.06
C PRO A 44 -11.67 -11.18 12.53
N LYS A 45 -12.76 -10.73 11.89
CA LYS A 45 -12.86 -10.68 10.42
C LYS A 45 -11.79 -9.74 9.83
N CYS A 46 -11.65 -8.53 10.38
CA CYS A 46 -10.66 -7.57 9.92
C CYS A 46 -9.21 -8.02 10.23
N ARG A 47 -8.98 -8.76 11.33
CA ARG A 47 -7.67 -9.39 11.59
C ARG A 47 -7.30 -10.40 10.50
N VAL A 48 -8.27 -11.21 10.04
CA VAL A 48 -8.05 -12.15 8.93
C VAL A 48 -7.72 -11.38 7.65
N CYS A 49 -8.46 -10.31 7.33
CA CYS A 49 -8.19 -9.47 6.17
C CYS A 49 -6.77 -8.85 6.21
N LEU A 50 -6.38 -8.27 7.35
CA LEU A 50 -5.04 -7.72 7.54
C LEU A 50 -3.94 -8.78 7.36
N THR A 51 -4.16 -9.97 7.92
CA THR A 51 -3.22 -11.09 7.81
C THR A 51 -3.03 -11.51 6.35
N THR A 52 -4.12 -11.68 5.62
CA THR A 52 -4.11 -12.04 4.20
C THR A 52 -3.42 -10.97 3.35
N LEU A 53 -3.75 -9.69 3.58
CA LEU A 53 -3.11 -8.57 2.87
C LEU A 53 -1.60 -8.52 3.13
N SER A 54 -1.20 -8.65 4.40
CA SER A 54 0.21 -8.68 4.80
C SER A 54 0.96 -9.85 4.16
N GLN A 55 0.33 -11.01 4.06
CA GLN A 55 0.92 -12.17 3.39
C GLN A 55 1.11 -11.92 1.89
N SER A 56 0.13 -11.33 1.20
CA SER A 56 0.26 -10.95 -0.20
C SER A 56 1.43 -10.01 -0.43
N VAL A 57 1.58 -8.96 0.40
CA VAL A 57 2.73 -8.04 0.33
C VAL A 57 4.05 -8.77 0.55
N ARG A 58 4.12 -9.68 1.53
CA ARG A 58 5.33 -10.49 1.78
C ARG A 58 5.68 -11.41 0.60
N ILE A 59 4.69 -11.94 -0.12
CA ILE A 59 4.93 -12.75 -1.33
C ILE A 59 5.49 -11.87 -2.43
N CYS A 60 4.87 -10.71 -2.69
CA CYS A 60 5.35 -9.77 -3.71
C CYS A 60 6.78 -9.31 -3.42
N LYS A 61 7.13 -8.99 -2.16
CA LYS A 61 8.50 -8.60 -1.77
C LYS A 61 9.54 -9.71 -1.96
N ARG A 62 9.13 -10.98 -2.01
CA ARG A 62 10.02 -12.13 -2.23
C ARG A 62 10.31 -12.40 -3.71
N VAL A 63 9.48 -11.89 -4.62
CA VAL A 63 9.79 -11.88 -6.06
C VAL A 63 10.93 -10.89 -6.23
N GLY A 64 12.16 -11.42 -6.22
CA GLY A 64 13.37 -10.67 -5.93
C GLY A 64 13.53 -9.36 -6.71
N THR A 65 14.15 -8.39 -6.06
CA THR A 65 14.59 -7.15 -6.71
C THR A 65 15.69 -7.49 -7.70
N ARG A 66 15.45 -7.26 -8.99
CA ARG A 66 16.51 -7.32 -10.00
C ARG A 66 17.57 -6.26 -9.66
N PRO A 67 18.88 -6.56 -9.78
CA PRO A 67 19.91 -5.56 -9.54
C PRO A 67 19.63 -4.32 -10.41
N VAL A 68 19.80 -3.16 -9.79
CA VAL A 68 19.69 -1.89 -10.49
C VAL A 68 20.79 -1.85 -11.56
N PRO A 69 20.46 -1.56 -12.84
CA PRO A 69 21.49 -1.42 -13.87
C PRO A 69 22.50 -0.34 -13.49
N GLU A 70 23.79 -0.62 -13.65
CA GLU A 70 24.89 0.30 -13.24
C GLU A 70 24.79 1.70 -13.85
N ASN A 71 24.17 1.79 -15.03
CA ASN A 71 23.97 3.03 -15.77
C ASN A 71 22.72 3.81 -15.36
N LEU A 72 21.84 3.26 -14.51
CA LEU A 72 20.57 3.90 -14.18
C LEU A 72 20.80 5.22 -13.45
N SER A 73 21.65 5.24 -12.41
CA SER A 73 21.93 6.45 -11.63
C SER A 73 22.48 7.58 -12.51
N ARG A 74 23.39 7.25 -13.44
CA ARG A 74 23.98 8.20 -14.39
C ARG A 74 22.91 8.83 -15.28
N LYS A 75 22.06 8.00 -15.90
CA LYS A 75 20.97 8.46 -16.78
C LYS A 75 19.93 9.28 -16.02
N LEU A 76 19.60 8.91 -14.77
CA LEU A 76 18.68 9.67 -13.94
C LEU A 76 19.21 11.08 -13.64
N MET A 77 20.49 11.22 -13.31
CA MET A 77 21.11 12.53 -13.07
C MET A 77 21.15 13.40 -14.32
N GLU A 78 21.44 12.82 -15.48
CA GLU A 78 21.45 13.52 -16.78
C GLU A 78 20.05 14.06 -17.12
N LEU A 79 19.01 13.23 -16.93
CA LEU A 79 17.61 13.64 -17.11
C LEU A 79 17.17 14.72 -16.12
N ALA A 80 17.52 14.58 -14.84
CA ALA A 80 17.16 15.57 -13.82
C ALA A 80 17.83 16.93 -14.06
N SER A 81 19.06 16.93 -14.59
CA SER A 81 19.83 18.15 -14.89
C SER A 81 19.29 18.88 -16.13
N THR A 82 18.90 18.14 -17.17
CA THR A 82 18.31 18.71 -18.39
C THR A 82 16.90 19.25 -18.17
N ALA A 83 16.11 18.62 -17.29
CA ALA A 83 14.80 19.11 -16.89
C ALA A 83 14.83 20.46 -16.15
N SER A 84 15.91 20.76 -15.41
CA SER A 84 16.10 22.07 -14.77
C SER A 84 16.57 23.18 -15.73
N GLN A 85 16.91 22.85 -16.98
CA GLN A 85 17.45 23.78 -17.97
C GLN A 85 16.48 24.20 -19.08
N ASN A 86 15.20 23.79 -19.03
CA ASN A 86 14.22 24.18 -20.05
C ASN A 86 13.09 25.09 -19.50
N PRO A 87 13.35 26.38 -19.26
CA PRO A 87 12.29 27.38 -19.16
C PRO A 87 11.86 27.78 -20.57
N GLY A 88 10.83 27.12 -21.10
CA GLY A 88 10.09 27.56 -22.27
C GLY A 88 10.59 27.02 -23.61
N GLN A 89 9.77 26.19 -24.24
CA GLN A 89 9.80 25.99 -25.69
C GLN A 89 8.40 26.30 -26.24
N ALA A 90 8.34 27.51 -26.83
CA ALA A 90 7.45 28.07 -27.86
C ALA A 90 5.95 27.72 -27.85
#